data_AF-A0A833R412-F1
#
_entry.id   AF-A0A833R412-F1
#
_cell.length_a   1.000
_cell.length_b   1.000
_cell.length_c   1.000
_cell.angle_alpha   90.00
_cell.angle_beta   90.00
_cell.angle_gamma   90.00
#
_symmetry.space_group_name_H-M   'P 1'
#
loop_
_entity.id
_entity.type
_entity.pdbx_description
1 polymer ?
#
loop_
_entity_poly.entity_id
_entity_poly.type
_entity_poly.pdbx_seq_one_letter_code
_entity_poly.pdbx_strand_id
1 'polypeptide(L)'
;MEATTFVPLRGIYAHRFSGLHPSIASYSHSRRYYCAALSSASTAAPTVSGSSLTSNSGPQMKPIDEAFFNLMALSPLDGRYAQKVKELQPFFSEYGLIFYRVLVEVKWLLKLSDIPEVKEVPSFSQETRAFLENIIREFSASDALEVKKIEKVTNHDVKAVEYFLKQKCTSHSEISKVLEFFHFACTSEDINNLAYGLMLKEAMNSVMFPFMTDLCKALCTMAKDNAHVPMLSRTHGQPASPTTLGKEMANFAFRLSYQAQCLSEVRIFGKFAGAVGNYNAHKIAYPEIDWPHIAQEFVTSLGLQFNPYVTQIEPHDYMAKLFHNMVEFNNILADFDKDVWSYISLGYFKQVLRHCNFIFYFIVLRNPFVSKFQIVKKTRMG
;
A
#
# COMPACT_ATOMS: atom_id res chain seq x y z
N MET A 1 42.93 -7.18 -1.31
CA MET A 1 42.04 -6.03 -1.53
C MET A 1 40.78 -6.30 -0.74
N GLU A 2 40.57 -5.51 0.30
CA GLU A 2 39.54 -5.70 1.32
C GLU A 2 38.13 -5.68 0.71
N ALA A 3 37.33 -6.66 1.10
CA ALA A 3 35.94 -6.76 0.70
C ALA A 3 35.16 -5.57 1.27
N THR A 4 34.66 -4.71 0.38
CA THR A 4 33.60 -3.74 0.69
C THR A 4 32.47 -4.47 1.41
N THR A 5 32.33 -4.16 2.69
CA THR A 5 31.26 -4.61 3.57
C THR A 5 29.91 -4.33 2.91
N PHE A 6 29.19 -5.41 2.58
CA PHE A 6 27.76 -5.37 2.27
C PHE A 6 27.06 -4.62 3.40
N VAL A 7 26.45 -3.46 3.11
CA VAL A 7 25.58 -2.79 4.08
C VAL A 7 24.39 -3.72 4.33
N PRO A 8 24.23 -4.28 5.53
CA PRO A 8 23.10 -5.14 5.80
C PRO A 8 21.84 -4.27 5.85
N LEU A 9 20.86 -4.56 4.99
CA LEU A 9 19.50 -4.00 5.08
C LEU A 9 18.83 -4.23 6.46
N ARG A 10 19.43 -5.04 7.34
CA ARG A 10 19.00 -5.24 8.72
C ARG A 10 19.08 -3.97 9.59
N GLY A 11 19.91 -2.98 9.25
CA GLY A 11 20.08 -1.77 10.07
C GLY A 11 19.06 -0.65 9.83
N ILE A 12 18.35 -0.66 8.70
CA ILE A 12 17.55 0.50 8.26
C ILE A 12 16.09 0.41 8.71
N TYR A 13 15.60 -0.80 9.01
CA TYR A 13 14.25 -0.97 9.56
C TYR A 13 14.16 -0.65 11.06
N ALA A 14 15.22 -0.85 11.84
CA ALA A 14 15.15 -0.72 13.30
C ALA A 14 15.00 0.74 13.80
N HIS A 15 15.51 1.73 13.06
CA HIS A 15 15.51 3.13 13.49
C HIS A 15 14.27 3.95 13.09
N ARG A 16 13.29 3.36 12.41
CA ARG A 16 11.99 4.02 12.11
C ARG A 16 10.79 3.43 12.86
N PHE A 17 10.99 2.44 13.73
CA PHE A 17 9.92 1.91 14.60
C PHE A 17 9.85 2.57 15.98
N SER A 18 10.77 3.47 16.34
CA SER A 18 10.84 4.06 17.69
C SER A 18 9.99 5.33 17.89
N GLY A 19 9.03 5.61 17.01
CA GLY A 19 8.17 6.80 17.09
C GLY A 19 6.70 6.58 16.68
N LEU A 20 6.27 5.34 16.49
CA LEU A 20 4.85 5.04 16.31
C LEU A 20 4.17 5.08 17.68
N HIS A 21 3.25 6.02 17.88
CA HIS A 21 2.26 5.92 18.93
C HIS A 21 1.52 4.56 18.75
N PRO A 22 1.26 3.78 19.81
CA PRO A 22 0.70 2.42 19.71
C PRO A 22 -0.61 2.30 18.92
N SER A 23 -1.29 3.43 18.66
CA SER A 23 -2.56 3.47 17.94
C SER A 23 -2.43 3.33 16.41
N ILE A 24 -1.30 3.61 15.76
CA ILE A 24 -1.18 3.46 14.29
C ILE A 24 -0.64 2.08 13.89
N ALA A 25 0.28 1.51 14.69
CA ALA A 25 0.85 0.19 14.43
C ALA A 25 -0.19 -0.96 14.53
N SER A 26 -1.29 -0.76 15.25
CA SER A 26 -2.36 -1.75 15.44
C SER A 26 -3.26 -1.94 14.22
N TYR A 27 -3.29 -1.00 13.26
CA TYR A 27 -4.10 -1.13 12.03
C TYR A 27 -3.49 -2.11 11.00
N SER A 28 -2.25 -2.54 11.21
CA SER A 28 -1.60 -3.61 10.43
C SER A 28 -2.23 -5.00 10.61
N HIS A 29 -3.24 -5.15 11.48
CA HIS A 29 -3.98 -6.40 11.72
C HIS A 29 -5.14 -6.68 10.76
N SER A 30 -5.31 -5.86 9.72
CA SER A 30 -6.31 -6.07 8.65
C SER A 30 -6.12 -7.37 7.84
N ARG A 31 -4.99 -8.09 8.01
CA ARG A 31 -4.74 -9.41 7.40
C ARG A 31 -5.79 -10.48 7.74
N ARG A 32 -6.54 -10.38 8.85
CA ARG A 32 -7.51 -11.44 9.25
C ARG A 32 -8.95 -11.21 8.80
N TYR A 33 -9.35 -9.99 8.46
CA TYR A 33 -10.79 -9.67 8.33
C TYR A 33 -11.33 -9.76 6.90
N TYR A 34 -10.47 -9.79 5.88
CA TYR A 34 -10.89 -9.91 4.48
C TYR A 34 -11.42 -11.31 4.11
N CYS A 35 -11.02 -12.37 4.85
CA CYS A 35 -11.50 -13.73 4.59
C CYS A 35 -12.84 -14.05 5.28
N ALA A 36 -13.25 -13.30 6.31
CA ALA A 36 -14.47 -13.61 7.06
C ALA A 36 -15.74 -13.02 6.44
N ALA A 37 -15.62 -11.90 5.70
CA ALA A 37 -16.78 -11.17 5.16
C ALA A 37 -17.48 -11.87 3.97
N LEU A 38 -16.88 -12.92 3.40
CA LEU A 38 -17.46 -13.68 2.27
C LEU A 38 -17.93 -15.10 2.65
N SER A 39 -17.78 -15.54 3.90
CA SER A 39 -18.04 -16.94 4.29
C SER A 39 -19.06 -17.15 5.41
N SER A 40 -19.67 -16.11 5.98
CA SER A 40 -20.66 -16.25 7.06
C SER A 40 -22.04 -15.72 6.67
N ALA A 41 -22.69 -16.40 5.73
CA ALA A 41 -24.13 -16.30 5.51
C ALA A 41 -24.68 -17.68 5.13
N SER A 42 -24.59 -18.64 6.05
CA SER A 42 -25.35 -19.89 5.97
C SER A 42 -25.55 -20.44 7.38
N THR A 43 -26.64 -20.01 8.01
CA THR A 43 -27.18 -20.67 9.20
C THR A 43 -28.61 -21.05 8.88
N ALA A 44 -28.82 -22.36 8.72
CA ALA A 44 -30.14 -22.96 8.56
C ALA A 44 -30.97 -22.76 9.84
N ALA A 45 -32.24 -22.40 9.66
CA ALA A 45 -33.28 -22.44 10.69
C ALA A 45 -34.61 -22.89 10.05
N PRO A 46 -35.54 -23.47 10.84
CA PRO A 46 -36.38 -24.58 10.39
C PRO A 46 -37.68 -24.16 9.68
N THR A 47 -38.22 -25.13 8.96
CA THR A 47 -39.49 -25.11 8.22
C THR A 47 -40.70 -24.80 9.10
N VAL A 48 -41.48 -23.78 8.72
CA VAL A 48 -42.90 -23.63 9.08
C VAL A 48 -43.67 -23.25 7.82
N SER A 49 -44.70 -24.04 7.53
CA SER A 49 -45.64 -23.91 6.43
C SER A 49 -46.65 -22.77 6.65
N GLY A 50 -46.90 -21.95 5.63
CA GLY A 50 -48.00 -20.99 5.62
C GLY A 50 -48.04 -20.14 4.36
N SER A 51 -49.11 -20.27 3.60
CA SER A 51 -49.41 -19.61 2.31
C SER A 51 -49.57 -18.09 2.39
N SER A 52 -49.06 -17.35 1.41
CA SER A 52 -49.85 -16.37 0.60
C SER A 52 -48.98 -15.72 -0.48
N LEU A 53 -49.57 -15.58 -1.66
CA LEU A 53 -49.04 -14.91 -2.83
C LEU A 53 -49.00 -13.39 -2.61
N THR A 54 -47.92 -12.70 -3.02
CA THR A 54 -47.98 -11.47 -3.84
C THR A 54 -46.59 -10.96 -4.26
N SER A 55 -46.47 -10.80 -5.59
CA SER A 55 -45.82 -9.70 -6.31
C SER A 55 -44.29 -9.57 -6.44
N ASN A 56 -43.91 -9.38 -7.72
CA ASN A 56 -42.71 -8.74 -8.26
C ASN A 56 -41.37 -9.49 -8.20
N SER A 57 -41.24 -10.49 -9.08
CA SER A 57 -39.96 -10.91 -9.63
C SER A 57 -39.50 -9.91 -10.71
N GLY A 58 -38.95 -8.77 -10.29
CA GLY A 58 -37.97 -8.07 -11.12
C GLY A 58 -36.73 -8.96 -11.27
N PRO A 59 -35.98 -8.88 -12.38
CA PRO A 59 -34.76 -9.68 -12.53
C PRO A 59 -33.78 -9.30 -11.42
N GLN A 60 -33.69 -10.14 -10.38
CA GLN A 60 -32.57 -10.11 -9.45
C GLN A 60 -31.33 -10.43 -10.28
N MET A 61 -30.52 -9.41 -10.59
CA MET A 61 -29.16 -9.64 -11.04
C MET A 61 -28.50 -10.51 -9.97
N LYS A 62 -28.19 -11.76 -10.34
CA LYS A 62 -27.34 -12.63 -9.54
C LYS A 62 -26.06 -11.85 -9.21
N PRO A 63 -25.48 -12.00 -8.00
CA PRO A 63 -24.17 -11.45 -7.71
C PRO A 63 -23.24 -11.82 -8.86
N ILE A 64 -22.59 -10.81 -9.46
CA ILE A 64 -21.63 -11.05 -10.52
C ILE A 64 -20.58 -11.99 -9.91
N ASP A 65 -20.51 -13.22 -10.43
CA ASP A 65 -19.48 -14.20 -10.06
C ASP A 65 -18.11 -13.52 -10.18
N GLU A 66 -17.27 -13.57 -9.14
CA GLU A 66 -15.93 -12.98 -9.14
C GLU A 66 -15.13 -13.46 -10.36
N ALA A 67 -15.32 -14.72 -10.77
CA ALA A 67 -14.70 -15.25 -11.98
C ALA A 67 -15.20 -14.55 -13.25
N PHE A 68 -16.50 -14.26 -13.34
CA PHE A 68 -17.08 -13.53 -14.47
C PHE A 68 -16.67 -12.06 -14.47
N PHE A 69 -16.62 -11.40 -13.30
CA PHE A 69 -16.10 -10.04 -13.18
C PHE A 69 -14.66 -9.95 -13.67
N ASN A 70 -13.77 -10.85 -13.22
CA ASN A 70 -12.36 -10.86 -13.60
C ASN A 70 -12.17 -11.10 -15.12
N LEU A 71 -13.05 -11.86 -15.77
CA LEU A 71 -13.02 -12.07 -17.22
C LEU A 71 -13.47 -10.84 -18.01
N MET A 72 -14.37 -10.04 -17.45
CA MET A 72 -14.92 -8.83 -18.08
C MET A 72 -14.21 -7.53 -17.66
N ALA A 73 -13.28 -7.61 -16.71
CA ALA A 73 -12.47 -6.49 -16.29
C ALA A 73 -11.70 -5.90 -17.48
N LEU A 74 -11.86 -4.59 -17.71
CA LEU A 74 -11.16 -3.88 -18.78
C LEU A 74 -9.65 -3.80 -18.52
N SER A 75 -9.29 -3.52 -17.27
CA SER A 75 -7.90 -3.51 -16.82
C SER A 75 -7.47 -4.93 -16.44
N PRO A 76 -6.31 -5.43 -16.91
CA PRO A 76 -5.82 -6.73 -16.49
C PRO A 76 -5.38 -6.75 -15.02
N LEU A 77 -5.15 -5.59 -14.40
CA LEU A 77 -4.84 -5.49 -12.97
C LEU A 77 -6.03 -5.90 -12.10
N ASP A 78 -7.25 -5.74 -12.60
CA ASP A 78 -8.49 -6.12 -11.90
C ASP A 78 -9.06 -7.46 -12.40
N GLY A 79 -8.44 -8.04 -13.43
CA GLY A 79 -8.82 -9.34 -14.00
C GLY A 79 -7.68 -10.35 -13.94
N ARG A 80 -6.99 -10.56 -15.08
CA ARG A 80 -5.93 -11.57 -15.25
C ARG A 80 -4.86 -11.56 -14.15
N TYR A 81 -4.49 -10.39 -13.65
CA TYR A 81 -3.45 -10.17 -12.66
C TYR A 81 -3.98 -9.75 -11.28
N ALA A 82 -5.30 -9.80 -11.04
CA ALA A 82 -5.92 -9.37 -9.79
C ALA A 82 -5.28 -10.03 -8.56
N GLN A 83 -5.02 -11.34 -8.61
CA GLN A 83 -4.38 -12.05 -7.50
C GLN A 83 -2.92 -11.63 -7.24
N LYS A 84 -2.25 -11.00 -8.21
CA LYS A 84 -0.86 -10.50 -8.07
C LYS A 84 -0.80 -9.11 -7.44
N VAL A 85 -1.89 -8.33 -7.54
CA VAL A 85 -1.96 -6.96 -7.03
C VAL A 85 -3.03 -6.78 -5.94
N LYS A 86 -3.67 -7.87 -5.49
CA LYS A 86 -4.72 -7.86 -4.48
C LYS A 86 -4.31 -7.12 -3.20
N GLU A 87 -3.05 -7.24 -2.78
CA GLU A 87 -2.51 -6.56 -1.59
C GLU A 87 -2.49 -5.03 -1.72
N LEU A 88 -2.58 -4.49 -2.94
CA LEU A 88 -2.65 -3.05 -3.19
C LEU A 88 -4.08 -2.49 -3.13
N GLN A 89 -5.11 -3.35 -3.25
CA GLN A 89 -6.51 -2.93 -3.29
C GLN A 89 -6.96 -2.15 -2.04
N PRO A 90 -6.56 -2.51 -0.79
CA PRO A 90 -6.92 -1.73 0.39
C PRO A 90 -6.41 -0.29 0.37
N PHE A 91 -5.41 0.02 -0.45
CA PHE A 91 -4.81 1.35 -0.55
C PHE A 91 -5.29 2.11 -1.77
N PHE A 92 -5.24 1.51 -2.97
CA PHE A 92 -5.43 2.22 -4.24
C PHE A 92 -6.80 1.99 -4.90
N SER A 93 -7.72 1.31 -4.24
CA SER A 93 -9.12 1.26 -4.68
C SER A 93 -9.91 2.47 -4.18
N GLU A 94 -11.11 2.66 -4.72
CA GLU A 94 -12.06 3.64 -4.21
C GLU A 94 -12.45 3.37 -2.74
N TYR A 95 -12.57 2.09 -2.35
CA TYR A 95 -12.75 1.72 -0.94
C TYR A 95 -11.59 2.24 -0.07
N GLY A 96 -10.35 2.07 -0.53
CA GLY A 96 -9.16 2.58 0.16
C GLY A 96 -9.19 4.10 0.30
N LEU A 97 -9.49 4.81 -0.79
CA LEU A 97 -9.60 6.27 -0.78
C LEU A 97 -10.67 6.77 0.22
N ILE A 98 -11.86 6.15 0.22
CA ILE A 98 -12.93 6.49 1.17
C ILE A 98 -12.47 6.22 2.61
N PHE A 99 -11.84 5.07 2.87
CA PHE A 99 -11.31 4.73 4.18
C PHE A 99 -10.32 5.79 4.71
N TYR A 100 -9.35 6.19 3.88
CA TYR A 100 -8.36 7.20 4.31
C TYR A 100 -8.95 8.59 4.47
N ARG A 101 -9.98 8.96 3.70
CA ARG A 101 -10.74 10.21 3.90
C ARG A 101 -11.49 10.18 5.24
N VAL A 102 -12.18 9.08 5.55
CA VAL A 102 -12.83 8.87 6.85
C VAL A 102 -11.82 8.97 8.00
N LEU A 103 -10.65 8.36 7.85
CA LEU A 103 -9.58 8.43 8.84
C LEU A 103 -9.15 9.88 9.11
N VAL A 104 -8.88 10.67 8.06
CA VAL A 104 -8.43 12.05 8.19
C VAL A 104 -9.51 12.92 8.86
N GLU A 105 -10.77 12.80 8.43
CA GLU A 105 -11.89 13.54 9.02
C GLU A 105 -12.10 13.24 10.51
N VAL A 106 -12.08 11.95 10.87
CA VAL A 106 -12.22 11.53 12.27
C VAL A 106 -11.04 12.05 13.11
N LYS A 107 -9.81 11.95 12.59
CA LYS A 107 -8.63 12.45 13.28
C LYS A 107 -8.65 13.98 13.40
N TRP A 108 -9.22 14.69 12.43
CA TRP A 108 -9.38 16.13 12.51
C TRP A 108 -10.36 16.54 13.60
N LEU A 109 -11.53 15.90 13.69
CA LEU A 109 -12.48 16.16 14.77
C LEU A 109 -11.88 15.87 16.16
N LEU A 110 -11.12 14.79 16.30
CA LEU A 110 -10.36 14.49 17.52
C LEU A 110 -9.37 15.61 17.86
N LYS A 111 -8.61 16.09 16.86
CA LYS A 111 -7.66 17.20 17.05
C LYS A 111 -8.36 18.49 17.48
N LEU A 112 -9.52 18.82 16.90
CA LEU A 112 -10.31 19.99 17.32
C LEU A 112 -10.71 19.89 18.80
N SER A 113 -11.08 18.71 19.30
CA SER A 113 -11.41 18.49 20.72
C SER A 113 -10.21 18.64 21.67
N ASP A 114 -8.98 18.59 21.13
CA ASP A 114 -7.75 18.79 21.88
C ASP A 114 -7.32 20.27 21.95
N ILE A 115 -8.04 21.18 21.27
CA ILE A 115 -7.71 22.62 21.24
C ILE A 115 -8.63 23.36 22.23
N PRO A 116 -8.12 23.83 23.39
CA PRO A 116 -8.94 24.46 24.42
C PRO A 116 -9.72 25.70 23.96
N GLU A 117 -9.20 26.40 22.96
CA GLU A 117 -9.81 27.60 22.38
C GLU A 117 -11.08 27.28 21.56
N VAL A 118 -11.21 26.06 21.02
CA VAL A 118 -12.39 25.60 20.27
C VAL A 118 -13.45 25.10 21.25
N LYS A 119 -14.07 26.04 21.98
CA LYS A 119 -14.99 25.74 23.10
C LYS A 119 -16.24 24.96 22.69
N GLU A 120 -16.67 25.11 21.44
CA GLU A 120 -17.80 24.38 20.87
C GLU A 120 -17.53 22.88 20.76
N VAL A 121 -16.26 22.47 20.65
CA VAL A 121 -15.82 21.07 20.63
C VAL A 121 -15.03 20.78 21.91
N PRO A 122 -15.71 20.51 23.04
CA PRO A 122 -15.02 20.21 24.28
C PRO A 122 -14.23 18.91 24.15
N SER A 123 -13.21 18.76 24.99
CA SER A 123 -12.40 17.54 25.02
C SER A 123 -13.27 16.30 25.25
N PHE A 124 -13.19 15.37 24.31
CA PHE A 124 -13.96 14.14 24.36
C PHE A 124 -13.49 13.19 25.46
N SER A 125 -14.46 12.52 26.07
CA SER A 125 -14.22 11.39 26.99
C SER A 125 -13.43 10.27 26.32
N GLN A 126 -12.84 9.39 27.14
CA GLN A 126 -12.09 8.24 26.62
C GLN A 126 -12.98 7.30 25.81
N GLU A 127 -14.24 7.16 26.22
CA GLU A 127 -15.27 6.38 25.54
C GLU A 127 -15.59 6.96 24.16
N THR A 128 -15.77 8.29 24.06
CA THR A 128 -16.02 8.97 22.79
C THR A 128 -14.83 8.86 21.84
N ARG A 129 -13.60 9.02 22.35
CA ARG A 129 -12.38 8.83 21.55
C ARG A 129 -12.29 7.40 21.03
N ALA A 130 -12.53 6.41 21.90
CA ALA A 130 -12.53 5.00 21.50
C ALA A 130 -13.61 4.71 20.44
N PHE A 131 -14.80 5.29 20.56
CA PHE A 131 -15.85 5.17 19.55
C PHE A 131 -15.40 5.69 18.18
N LEU A 132 -14.85 6.91 18.13
CA LEU A 132 -14.31 7.49 16.89
C LEU A 132 -13.18 6.65 16.29
N GLU A 133 -12.26 6.14 17.11
CA GLU A 133 -11.20 5.24 16.64
C GLU A 133 -11.73 3.89 16.14
N ASN A 134 -12.83 3.40 16.72
CA ASN A 134 -13.52 2.18 16.26
C ASN A 134 -14.16 2.38 14.88
N ILE A 135 -14.67 3.58 14.54
CA ILE A 135 -15.18 3.87 13.19
C ILE A 135 -14.09 3.62 12.14
N ILE A 136 -12.85 4.00 12.44
CA ILE A 136 -11.70 3.73 11.56
C ILE A 136 -11.36 2.24 11.58
N ARG A 137 -11.23 1.62 12.77
CA ARG A 137 -10.76 0.23 12.89
C ARG A 137 -11.71 -0.79 12.30
N GLU A 138 -13.00 -0.52 12.35
CA GLU A 138 -14.07 -1.42 11.91
C GLU A 138 -14.73 -0.94 10.62
N PHE A 139 -14.07 -0.03 9.89
CA PHE A 139 -14.56 0.48 8.61
C PHE A 139 -14.76 -0.67 7.60
N SER A 140 -15.98 -0.78 7.06
CA SER A 140 -16.43 -1.96 6.33
C SER A 140 -16.82 -1.65 4.88
N ALA A 141 -16.98 -2.69 4.05
CA ALA A 141 -17.48 -2.52 2.68
C ALA A 141 -18.90 -1.90 2.66
N SER A 142 -19.74 -2.22 3.65
CA SER A 142 -21.06 -1.60 3.82
C SER A 142 -20.96 -0.10 4.09
N ASP A 143 -19.97 0.34 4.86
CA ASP A 143 -19.73 1.77 5.12
C ASP A 143 -19.34 2.50 3.84
N ALA A 144 -18.39 1.95 3.07
CA ALA A 144 -18.00 2.53 1.79
C ALA A 144 -19.17 2.59 0.79
N LEU A 145 -20.01 1.56 0.74
CA LEU A 145 -21.22 1.56 -0.07
C LEU A 145 -22.22 2.64 0.39
N GLU A 146 -22.32 2.90 1.70
CA GLU A 146 -23.16 3.99 2.21
C GLU A 146 -22.65 5.36 1.78
N VAL A 147 -21.32 5.59 1.85
CA VAL A 147 -20.70 6.80 1.30
C VAL A 147 -21.06 6.96 -0.18
N LYS A 148 -20.95 5.91 -0.99
CA LYS A 148 -21.33 5.96 -2.42
C LYS A 148 -22.83 6.22 -2.64
N LYS A 149 -23.72 5.79 -1.74
CA LYS A 149 -25.15 6.15 -1.82
C LYS A 149 -25.36 7.63 -1.58
N ILE A 150 -24.70 8.20 -0.57
CA ILE A 150 -24.76 9.63 -0.25
C ILE A 150 -24.15 10.47 -1.39
N GLU A 151 -23.07 9.99 -1.99
CA GLU A 151 -22.42 10.63 -3.13
C GLU A 151 -23.36 10.80 -4.33
N LYS A 152 -24.25 9.83 -4.59
CA LYS A 152 -25.25 9.94 -5.67
C LYS A 152 -26.20 11.13 -5.49
N VAL A 153 -26.40 11.60 -4.27
CA VAL A 153 -27.25 12.77 -3.95
C VAL A 153 -26.42 14.05 -3.95
N THR A 154 -25.24 14.02 -3.35
CA THR A 154 -24.38 15.21 -3.19
C THR A 154 -23.57 15.56 -4.44
N ASN A 155 -23.34 14.58 -5.33
CA ASN A 155 -22.43 14.65 -6.48
C ASN A 155 -21.02 15.15 -6.11
N HIS A 156 -20.59 14.89 -4.86
CA HIS A 156 -19.29 15.27 -4.33
C HIS A 156 -18.83 14.25 -3.28
N ASP A 157 -17.72 13.59 -3.57
CA ASP A 157 -17.18 12.46 -2.79
C ASP A 157 -16.74 12.81 -1.35
N VAL A 158 -15.96 13.87 -1.13
CA VAL A 158 -15.55 14.30 0.22
C VAL A 158 -16.76 14.77 1.03
N LYS A 159 -17.70 15.49 0.42
CA LYS A 159 -18.93 15.88 1.09
C LYS A 159 -19.76 14.65 1.51
N ALA A 160 -19.77 13.59 0.70
CA ALA A 160 -20.43 12.34 1.07
C ALA A 160 -19.80 11.67 2.31
N VAL A 161 -18.48 11.75 2.47
CA VAL A 161 -17.78 11.28 3.68
C VAL A 161 -18.21 12.09 4.92
N GLU A 162 -18.29 13.41 4.81
CA GLU A 162 -18.77 14.28 5.90
C GLU A 162 -20.19 13.87 6.33
N TYR A 163 -21.12 13.73 5.38
CA TYR A 163 -22.50 13.32 5.67
C TYR A 163 -22.57 11.90 6.27
N PHE A 164 -21.77 10.96 5.76
CA PHE A 164 -21.67 9.61 6.32
C PHE A 164 -21.24 9.66 7.79
N LEU A 165 -20.21 10.43 8.11
CA LEU A 165 -19.72 10.57 9.49
C LEU A 165 -20.75 11.23 10.40
N LYS A 166 -21.44 12.27 9.91
CA LYS A 166 -22.55 12.89 10.63
C LYS A 166 -23.62 11.87 10.96
N GLN A 167 -24.12 11.12 9.97
CA GLN A 167 -25.14 10.09 10.16
C GLN A 167 -24.69 8.99 11.14
N LYS A 168 -23.45 8.51 11.00
CA LYS A 168 -22.88 7.45 11.86
C LYS A 168 -22.71 7.88 13.32
N CYS A 169 -22.59 9.19 13.57
CA CYS A 169 -22.37 9.74 14.90
C CYS A 169 -23.62 10.42 15.53
N THR A 170 -24.74 10.53 14.82
CA THR A 170 -25.95 11.25 15.28
C THR A 170 -26.49 10.74 16.62
N SER A 171 -26.38 9.46 16.91
CA SER A 171 -26.88 8.87 18.17
C SER A 171 -25.89 8.99 19.34
N HIS A 172 -24.67 9.44 19.10
CA HIS A 172 -23.64 9.55 20.14
C HIS A 172 -23.82 10.84 20.94
N SER A 173 -23.92 10.74 22.26
CA SER A 173 -24.31 11.86 23.15
C SER A 173 -23.37 13.08 23.10
N GLU A 174 -22.05 12.86 23.05
CA GLU A 174 -21.06 13.95 22.91
C GLU A 174 -20.95 14.47 21.48
N ILE A 175 -20.77 13.57 20.50
CA ILE A 175 -20.50 13.95 19.10
C ILE A 175 -21.71 14.58 18.41
N SER A 176 -22.94 14.16 18.76
CA SER A 176 -24.17 14.71 18.19
C SER A 176 -24.32 16.23 18.37
N LYS A 177 -23.65 16.80 19.37
CA LYS A 177 -23.64 18.25 19.67
C LYS A 177 -22.69 19.04 18.77
N VAL A 178 -21.78 18.36 18.08
CA VAL A 178 -20.66 18.94 17.32
C VAL A 178 -20.56 18.36 15.91
N LEU A 179 -21.64 17.78 15.38
CA LEU A 179 -21.67 17.17 14.04
C LEU A 179 -21.20 18.14 12.95
N GLU A 180 -21.53 19.42 13.08
CA GLU A 180 -21.15 20.46 12.12
C GLU A 180 -19.65 20.82 12.16
N PHE A 181 -18.88 20.26 13.09
CA PHE A 181 -17.42 20.40 13.14
C PHE A 181 -16.68 19.31 12.35
N PHE A 182 -17.37 18.28 11.85
CA PHE A 182 -16.79 17.47 10.77
C PHE A 182 -16.49 18.39 9.58
N HIS A 183 -15.30 18.22 8.98
CA HIS A 183 -14.81 19.08 7.91
C HIS A 183 -14.66 20.57 8.27
N PHE A 184 -14.61 20.94 9.57
CA PHE A 184 -14.53 22.34 9.99
C PHE A 184 -13.33 23.06 9.35
N ALA A 185 -13.64 24.16 8.63
CA ALA A 185 -12.72 25.05 7.93
C ALA A 185 -11.82 24.39 6.85
N CYS A 186 -12.01 23.10 6.58
CA CYS A 186 -11.30 22.36 5.56
C CYS A 186 -11.74 22.76 4.15
N THR A 187 -10.88 22.48 3.18
CA THR A 187 -11.29 22.23 1.79
C THR A 187 -11.18 20.74 1.48
N SER A 188 -11.88 20.24 0.45
CA SER A 188 -11.78 18.85 -0.01
C SER A 188 -10.34 18.39 -0.20
N GLU A 189 -9.47 19.28 -0.68
CA GLU A 189 -8.06 18.99 -0.86
C GLU A 189 -7.24 18.87 0.42
N ASP A 190 -7.68 19.41 1.55
CA ASP A 190 -7.05 19.12 2.85
C ASP A 190 -7.22 17.64 3.21
N ILE A 191 -8.36 17.04 2.85
CA ILE A 191 -8.64 15.63 3.10
C ILE A 191 -7.96 14.75 2.05
N ASN A 192 -8.09 15.10 0.76
CA ASN A 192 -7.56 14.30 -0.34
C ASN A 192 -6.05 14.13 -0.29
N ASN A 193 -5.31 15.23 -0.15
CA ASN A 193 -3.85 15.16 -0.17
C ASN A 193 -3.29 14.29 0.98
N LEU A 194 -3.90 14.38 2.17
CA LEU A 194 -3.52 13.57 3.33
C LEU A 194 -3.91 12.11 3.11
N ALA A 195 -5.09 11.84 2.56
CA ALA A 195 -5.51 10.50 2.19
C ALA A 195 -4.54 9.87 1.18
N TYR A 196 -4.18 10.56 0.10
CA TYR A 196 -3.21 10.09 -0.88
C TYR A 196 -1.82 9.86 -0.29
N GLY A 197 -1.35 10.78 0.56
CA GLY A 197 -0.08 10.61 1.27
C GLY A 197 -0.07 9.35 2.13
N LEU A 198 -1.14 9.10 2.89
CA LEU A 198 -1.30 7.89 3.70
C LEU A 198 -1.41 6.62 2.84
N MET A 199 -2.20 6.64 1.75
CA MET A 199 -2.32 5.52 0.82
C MET A 199 -0.96 5.13 0.24
N LEU A 200 -0.19 6.11 -0.26
CA LEU A 200 1.15 5.88 -0.78
C LEU A 200 2.09 5.33 0.30
N LYS A 201 2.12 5.97 1.47
CA LYS A 201 2.99 5.57 2.57
C LYS A 201 2.73 4.12 2.99
N GLU A 202 1.48 3.76 3.21
CA GLU A 202 1.12 2.44 3.70
C GLU A 202 1.29 1.36 2.62
N ALA A 203 0.94 1.64 1.36
CA ALA A 203 1.21 0.71 0.25
C ALA A 203 2.71 0.47 0.05
N MET A 204 3.53 1.52 0.13
CA MET A 204 4.97 1.41 0.01
C MET A 204 5.57 0.57 1.15
N ASN A 205 5.18 0.85 2.40
CA ASN A 205 5.71 0.15 3.58
C ASN A 205 5.22 -1.29 3.69
N SER A 206 3.95 -1.55 3.37
CA SER A 206 3.31 -2.84 3.62
C SER A 206 3.47 -3.82 2.46
N VAL A 207 3.68 -3.33 1.24
CA VAL A 207 3.68 -4.16 0.02
C VAL A 207 4.97 -3.97 -0.78
N MET A 208 5.25 -2.74 -1.20
CA MET A 208 6.31 -2.50 -2.20
C MET A 208 7.73 -2.72 -1.64
N PHE A 209 8.07 -2.13 -0.49
CA PHE A 209 9.39 -2.30 0.12
C PHE A 209 9.68 -3.76 0.54
N PRO A 210 8.73 -4.50 1.13
CA PRO A 210 8.90 -5.94 1.35
C PRO A 210 9.23 -6.71 0.06
N PHE A 211 8.48 -6.46 -1.02
CA PHE A 211 8.72 -7.12 -2.31
C PHE A 211 10.11 -6.79 -2.88
N MET A 212 10.49 -5.51 -2.89
CA MET A 212 11.82 -5.06 -3.34
C MET A 212 12.94 -5.69 -2.51
N THR A 213 12.74 -5.76 -1.19
CA THR A 213 13.70 -6.37 -0.26
C THR A 213 13.90 -7.86 -0.58
N ASP A 214 12.81 -8.59 -0.80
CA ASP A 214 12.88 -10.03 -1.08
C ASP A 214 13.49 -10.32 -2.45
N LEU A 215 13.20 -9.49 -3.46
CA LEU A 215 13.88 -9.53 -4.76
C LEU A 215 15.39 -9.30 -4.60
N CYS A 216 15.80 -8.25 -3.88
CA CYS A 216 17.22 -7.95 -3.64
C CYS A 216 17.92 -9.09 -2.90
N LYS A 217 17.28 -9.68 -1.88
CA LYS A 217 17.79 -10.86 -1.17
C LYS A 217 17.97 -12.06 -2.11
N ALA A 218 16.99 -12.33 -2.97
CA ALA A 218 17.05 -13.44 -3.92
C ALA A 218 18.25 -13.30 -4.87
N LEU A 219 18.48 -12.11 -5.41
CA LEU A 219 19.64 -11.82 -6.25
C LEU A 219 20.96 -11.91 -5.48
N CYS A 220 21.00 -11.44 -4.23
CA CYS A 220 22.17 -11.61 -3.37
C CYS A 220 22.50 -13.08 -3.10
N THR A 221 21.49 -13.92 -2.87
CA THR A 221 21.67 -15.37 -2.70
C THR A 221 22.20 -15.98 -4.00
N MET A 222 21.59 -15.65 -5.14
CA MET A 222 22.06 -16.14 -6.45
C MET A 222 23.50 -15.72 -6.74
N ALA A 223 23.87 -14.49 -6.37
CA ALA A 223 25.24 -13.98 -6.49
C ALA A 223 26.23 -14.80 -5.66
N LYS A 224 25.91 -15.08 -4.40
CA LYS A 224 26.77 -15.84 -3.48
C LYS A 224 26.91 -17.30 -3.91
N ASP A 225 25.79 -17.96 -4.18
CA ASP A 225 25.76 -19.39 -4.53
C ASP A 225 26.53 -19.66 -5.83
N ASN A 226 26.56 -18.70 -6.74
CA ASN A 226 27.20 -18.82 -8.06
C ASN A 226 28.49 -18.00 -8.20
N ALA A 227 29.04 -17.48 -7.10
CA ALA A 227 30.24 -16.62 -7.11
C ALA A 227 31.46 -17.30 -7.78
N HIS A 228 31.53 -18.62 -7.67
CA HIS A 228 32.63 -19.45 -8.18
C HIS A 228 32.39 -19.98 -9.60
N VAL A 229 31.23 -19.74 -10.21
CA VAL A 229 30.88 -20.32 -11.52
C VAL A 229 31.43 -19.44 -12.64
N PRO A 230 32.48 -19.85 -13.37
CA PRO A 230 33.04 -19.06 -14.46
C PRO A 230 32.04 -18.97 -15.63
N MET A 231 31.96 -17.79 -16.23
CA MET A 231 31.08 -17.50 -17.35
C MET A 231 31.85 -16.70 -18.42
N LEU A 232 31.67 -17.07 -19.68
CA LEU A 232 32.21 -16.28 -20.79
C LEU A 232 31.37 -15.02 -20.94
N SER A 233 31.98 -13.87 -20.66
CA SER A 233 31.34 -12.55 -20.83
C SER A 233 31.09 -12.27 -22.31
N ARG A 234 30.15 -11.35 -22.58
CA ARG A 234 29.93 -10.80 -23.91
C ARG A 234 29.89 -9.29 -23.89
N THR A 235 30.64 -8.67 -24.79
CA THR A 235 30.60 -7.23 -25.07
C THR A 235 30.26 -7.04 -26.54
N HIS A 236 29.29 -6.20 -26.87
CA HIS A 236 28.72 -6.12 -28.23
C HIS A 236 28.22 -7.49 -28.75
N GLY A 237 27.78 -8.37 -27.85
CA GLY A 237 27.37 -9.75 -28.17
C GLY A 237 28.52 -10.72 -28.47
N GLN A 238 29.78 -10.26 -28.50
CA GLN A 238 30.96 -11.08 -28.84
C GLN A 238 31.69 -11.58 -27.59
N PRO A 239 32.35 -12.75 -27.63
CA PRO A 239 33.17 -13.26 -26.53
C PRO A 239 34.16 -12.22 -25.99
N ALA A 240 34.22 -12.08 -24.66
CA ALA A 240 35.13 -11.17 -23.96
C ALA A 240 35.79 -11.86 -22.76
N SER A 241 36.64 -11.13 -22.02
CA SER A 241 37.31 -11.64 -20.82
C SER A 241 36.32 -12.32 -19.85
N PRO A 242 36.67 -13.50 -19.29
CA PRO A 242 35.76 -14.23 -18.41
C PRO A 242 35.31 -13.44 -17.18
N THR A 243 34.11 -13.76 -16.70
CA THR A 243 33.52 -13.28 -15.45
C THR A 243 33.05 -14.49 -14.62
N THR A 244 32.33 -14.27 -13.53
CA THR A 244 31.51 -15.31 -12.88
C THR A 244 30.04 -14.96 -12.93
N LEU A 245 29.18 -15.98 -13.02
CA LEU A 245 27.73 -15.77 -12.99
C LEU A 245 27.32 -15.01 -11.72
N GLY A 246 27.87 -15.41 -10.57
CA GLY A 246 27.58 -14.76 -9.31
C GLY A 246 27.94 -13.27 -9.30
N LYS A 247 29.07 -12.89 -9.94
CA LYS A 247 29.44 -11.47 -10.07
C LYS A 247 28.47 -10.70 -10.97
N GLU A 248 27.98 -11.28 -12.07
CA GLU A 248 26.96 -10.59 -12.89
C GLU A 248 25.63 -10.40 -12.14
N MET A 249 25.23 -11.37 -11.31
CA MET A 249 24.06 -11.19 -10.43
C MET A 249 24.30 -10.14 -9.34
N ALA A 250 25.53 -10.06 -8.82
CA ALA A 250 25.91 -9.06 -7.81
C ALA A 250 25.79 -7.62 -8.34
N ASN A 251 26.07 -7.37 -9.63
CA ASN A 251 25.90 -6.06 -10.24
C ASN A 251 24.45 -5.55 -10.12
N PHE A 252 23.47 -6.41 -10.43
CA PHE A 252 22.05 -6.08 -10.31
C PHE A 252 21.61 -5.99 -8.85
N ALA A 253 22.04 -6.92 -8.00
CA ALA A 253 21.74 -6.88 -6.56
C ALA A 253 22.19 -5.55 -5.93
N PHE A 254 23.38 -5.06 -6.29
CA PHE A 254 23.90 -3.77 -5.82
C PHE A 254 23.06 -2.60 -6.33
N ARG A 255 22.85 -2.50 -7.65
CA ARG A 255 22.08 -1.40 -8.28
C ARG A 255 20.65 -1.33 -7.73
N LEU A 256 19.96 -2.46 -7.62
CA LEU A 256 18.58 -2.52 -7.10
C LEU A 256 18.51 -2.19 -5.61
N SER A 257 19.45 -2.69 -4.80
CA SER A 257 19.48 -2.38 -3.36
C SER A 257 19.72 -0.89 -3.11
N TYR A 258 20.64 -0.28 -3.86
CA TYR A 258 20.89 1.16 -3.80
C TYR A 258 19.65 1.97 -4.16
N GLN A 259 18.96 1.58 -5.24
CA GLN A 259 17.76 2.29 -5.68
C GLN A 259 16.58 2.11 -4.72
N ALA A 260 16.41 0.92 -4.14
CA ALA A 260 15.42 0.69 -3.08
C ALA A 260 15.69 1.55 -1.85
N GLN A 261 16.97 1.76 -1.48
CA GLN A 261 17.35 2.69 -0.43
C GLN A 261 16.95 4.13 -0.79
N CYS A 262 17.31 4.62 -1.98
CA CYS A 262 16.93 5.96 -2.45
C CYS A 262 15.41 6.18 -2.40
N LEU A 263 14.63 5.17 -2.81
CA LEU A 263 13.18 5.18 -2.74
C LEU A 263 12.66 5.28 -1.29
N SER A 264 13.29 4.57 -0.34
CA SER A 264 12.92 4.58 1.09
C SER A 264 13.22 5.92 1.80
N GLU A 265 14.11 6.72 1.22
CA GLU A 265 14.47 8.04 1.73
C GLU A 265 13.51 9.15 1.28
N VAL A 266 12.66 8.88 0.29
CA VAL A 266 11.65 9.84 -0.17
C VAL A 266 10.66 10.12 0.96
N ARG A 267 10.57 11.39 1.33
CA ARG A 267 9.64 11.89 2.33
C ARG A 267 8.27 12.11 1.68
N ILE A 268 7.22 11.60 2.31
CA ILE A 268 5.83 11.79 1.86
C ILE A 268 5.26 12.99 2.61
N PHE A 269 4.79 13.98 1.86
CA PHE A 269 4.28 15.22 2.41
C PHE A 269 2.76 15.26 2.46
N GLY A 270 2.25 16.09 3.35
CA GLY A 270 0.86 16.47 3.45
C GLY A 270 0.73 17.97 3.75
N LYS A 271 -0.38 18.55 3.33
CA LYS A 271 -0.77 19.92 3.64
C LYS A 271 -2.12 19.94 4.36
N PHE A 272 -2.36 20.99 5.12
CA PHE A 272 -3.64 21.22 5.77
C PHE A 272 -3.81 22.72 6.04
N ALA A 273 -4.41 23.45 5.09
CA ALA A 273 -4.34 24.92 5.10
C ALA A 273 -5.57 25.61 4.47
N GLY A 274 -6.67 24.89 4.28
CA GLY A 274 -7.90 25.42 3.72
C GLY A 274 -7.84 25.64 2.22
N ALA A 275 -8.83 26.39 1.71
CA ALA A 275 -9.16 26.52 0.29
C ALA A 275 -8.00 26.96 -0.62
N VAL A 276 -7.11 27.83 -0.14
CA VAL A 276 -6.02 28.41 -0.95
C VAL A 276 -4.68 28.45 -0.21
N GLY A 277 -4.53 27.67 0.85
CA GLY A 277 -3.26 27.55 1.59
C GLY A 277 -2.98 28.63 2.65
N ASN A 278 -3.98 29.46 2.98
CA ASN A 278 -3.80 30.64 3.85
C ASN A 278 -4.65 30.62 5.13
N TYR A 279 -5.29 29.48 5.47
CA TYR A 279 -6.06 29.31 6.70
C TYR A 279 -7.23 30.31 6.87
N ASN A 280 -7.75 30.92 5.80
CA ASN A 280 -8.70 32.05 5.90
C ASN A 280 -9.93 31.73 6.75
N ALA A 281 -10.61 30.61 6.46
CA ALA A 281 -11.80 30.19 7.19
C ALA A 281 -11.50 29.93 8.68
N HIS A 282 -10.37 29.29 8.95
CA HIS A 282 -9.88 29.00 10.30
C HIS A 282 -9.63 30.31 11.08
N LYS A 283 -8.90 31.26 10.47
CA LYS A 283 -8.54 32.55 11.10
C LYS A 283 -9.72 33.48 11.30
N ILE A 284 -10.75 33.41 10.46
CA ILE A 284 -11.99 34.18 10.66
C ILE A 284 -12.76 33.65 11.86
N ALA A 285 -12.84 32.32 12.01
CA ALA A 285 -13.58 31.70 13.10
C ALA A 285 -12.85 31.79 14.46
N TYR A 286 -11.53 31.56 14.46
CA TYR A 286 -10.69 31.61 15.66
C TYR A 286 -9.37 32.33 15.34
N PRO A 287 -9.33 33.67 15.45
CA PRO A 287 -8.16 34.46 15.08
C PRO A 287 -6.95 34.24 16.00
N GLU A 288 -7.19 33.92 17.27
CA GLU A 288 -6.18 33.72 18.33
C GLU A 288 -5.41 32.40 18.21
N ILE A 289 -5.95 31.39 17.52
CA ILE A 289 -5.31 30.08 17.38
C ILE A 289 -4.16 30.15 16.36
N ASP A 290 -3.00 29.56 16.70
CA ASP A 290 -1.89 29.36 15.76
C ASP A 290 -2.17 28.18 14.81
N TRP A 291 -3.00 28.43 13.80
CA TRP A 291 -3.39 27.43 12.81
C TRP A 291 -2.23 26.77 12.04
N PRO A 292 -1.18 27.50 11.60
CA PRO A 292 0.01 26.87 11.04
C PRO A 292 0.65 25.82 11.97
N HIS A 293 0.76 26.12 13.27
CA HIS A 293 1.30 25.18 14.24
C HIS A 293 0.38 23.96 14.42
N ILE A 294 -0.93 24.19 14.59
CA ILE A 294 -1.93 23.11 14.70
C ILE A 294 -1.93 22.20 13.46
N ALA A 295 -1.83 22.78 12.27
CA ALA A 295 -1.75 22.04 11.01
C ALA A 295 -0.48 21.19 10.94
N GLN A 296 0.67 21.74 11.34
CA GLN A 296 1.93 20.98 11.40
C GLN A 296 1.80 19.79 12.37
N GLU A 297 1.29 20.00 13.57
CA GLU A 297 1.05 18.93 14.54
C GLU A 297 0.09 17.88 13.99
N PHE A 298 -1.01 18.31 13.36
CA PHE A 298 -1.99 17.39 12.78
C PHE A 298 -1.37 16.51 11.69
N VAL A 299 -0.73 17.12 10.68
CA VAL A 299 -0.11 16.38 9.57
C VAL A 299 1.00 15.44 10.07
N THR A 300 1.82 15.90 11.00
CA THR A 300 2.90 15.06 11.56
C THR A 300 2.37 13.94 12.46
N SER A 301 1.24 14.13 13.14
CA SER A 301 0.57 13.06 13.92
C SER A 301 0.05 11.90 13.05
N LEU A 302 -0.29 12.19 11.79
CA LEU A 302 -0.60 11.17 10.77
C LEU A 302 0.66 10.46 10.24
N GLY A 303 1.84 10.91 10.67
CA GLY A 303 3.14 10.41 10.24
C GLY A 303 3.54 10.83 8.83
N LEU A 304 2.98 11.93 8.32
CA LEU A 304 3.40 12.59 7.09
C LEU A 304 4.36 13.75 7.42
N GLN A 305 5.09 14.24 6.43
CA GLN A 305 5.86 15.48 6.56
C GLN A 305 4.98 16.68 6.23
N PHE A 306 5.07 17.74 7.02
CA PHE A 306 4.25 18.93 6.79
C PHE A 306 4.83 19.80 5.67
N ASN A 307 3.97 20.21 4.72
CA ASN A 307 4.29 21.21 3.72
C ASN A 307 3.62 22.55 4.10
N PRO A 308 4.39 23.56 4.58
CA PRO A 308 3.82 24.82 5.07
C PRO A 308 3.42 25.81 3.97
N TYR A 309 3.88 25.64 2.72
CA TYR A 309 3.65 26.59 1.62
C TYR A 309 3.00 25.88 0.45
N VAL A 310 1.69 26.08 0.31
CA VAL A 310 0.85 25.39 -0.68
C VAL A 310 -0.21 26.32 -1.26
N THR A 311 -0.81 25.88 -2.36
CA THR A 311 -2.03 26.50 -2.90
C THR A 311 -3.26 25.76 -2.33
N GLN A 312 -4.31 25.58 -3.13
CA GLN A 312 -5.37 24.63 -2.78
C GLN A 312 -4.85 23.20 -2.66
N ILE A 313 -3.85 22.83 -3.48
CA ILE A 313 -3.30 21.47 -3.53
C ILE A 313 -1.91 21.41 -2.90
N GLU A 314 -1.52 20.21 -2.45
CA GLU A 314 -0.11 19.86 -2.26
C GLU A 314 0.56 19.82 -3.65
N PRO A 315 1.78 20.36 -3.85
CA PRO A 315 2.38 20.51 -5.18
C PRO A 315 2.79 19.19 -5.87
N HIS A 316 2.77 18.06 -5.16
CA HIS A 316 3.05 16.71 -5.66
C HIS A 316 4.51 16.47 -6.08
N ASP A 317 5.43 17.35 -5.72
CA ASP A 317 6.87 17.20 -5.98
C ASP A 317 7.43 15.90 -5.37
N TYR A 318 6.96 15.54 -4.17
CA TYR A 318 7.39 14.31 -3.52
C TYR A 318 6.86 13.06 -4.24
N MET A 319 5.67 13.13 -4.85
CA MET A 319 5.11 12.03 -5.63
C MET A 319 5.91 11.86 -6.91
N ALA A 320 6.27 12.95 -7.59
CA ALA A 320 7.15 12.91 -8.75
C ALA A 320 8.51 12.28 -8.39
N LYS A 321 9.11 12.68 -7.27
CA LYS A 321 10.35 12.08 -6.74
C LYS A 321 10.19 10.58 -6.46
N LEU A 322 9.10 10.17 -5.82
CA LEU A 322 8.81 8.76 -5.51
C LEU A 322 8.67 7.93 -6.79
N PHE A 323 7.89 8.40 -7.76
CA PHE A 323 7.64 7.69 -9.01
C PHE A 323 8.89 7.66 -9.89
N HIS A 324 9.70 8.71 -9.91
CA HIS A 324 10.96 8.70 -10.63
C HIS A 324 11.93 7.64 -10.08
N ASN A 325 12.09 7.57 -8.76
CA ASN A 325 12.91 6.53 -8.14
C ASN A 325 12.36 5.11 -8.43
N MET A 326 11.04 4.94 -8.53
CA MET A 326 10.41 3.68 -8.94
C MET A 326 10.74 3.34 -10.41
N VAL A 327 10.72 4.32 -11.31
CA VAL A 327 11.13 4.15 -12.71
C VAL A 327 12.59 3.70 -12.81
N GLU A 328 13.50 4.30 -12.03
CA GLU A 328 14.91 3.89 -11.99
C GLU A 328 15.06 2.44 -11.52
N PHE A 329 14.33 2.04 -10.46
CA PHE A 329 14.34 0.65 -9.97
C PHE A 329 13.86 -0.32 -11.06
N ASN A 330 12.74 0.01 -11.70
CA ASN A 330 12.15 -0.82 -12.75
C ASN A 330 13.02 -0.91 -14.00
N ASN A 331 13.76 0.14 -14.35
CA ASN A 331 14.71 0.10 -15.47
C ASN A 331 15.86 -0.87 -15.21
N ILE A 332 16.39 -0.91 -13.98
CA ILE A 332 17.41 -1.87 -13.59
C ILE A 332 16.85 -3.30 -13.62
N LEU A 333 15.60 -3.49 -13.18
CA LEU A 333 14.94 -4.79 -13.22
C LEU A 333 14.66 -5.25 -14.66
N ALA A 334 14.23 -4.35 -15.54
CA ALA A 334 14.03 -4.66 -16.96
C ALA A 334 15.34 -5.01 -17.68
N ASP A 335 16.45 -4.40 -17.27
CA ASP A 335 17.80 -4.75 -17.74
C ASP A 335 18.19 -6.16 -17.27
N PHE A 336 17.94 -6.48 -16.00
CA PHE A 336 18.11 -7.83 -15.46
C PHE A 336 17.29 -8.88 -16.21
N ASP A 337 16.01 -8.60 -16.48
CA ASP A 337 15.11 -9.53 -17.18
C ASP A 337 15.62 -9.84 -18.60
N LYS A 338 16.14 -8.83 -19.32
CA LYS A 338 16.72 -9.00 -20.66
C LYS A 338 17.99 -9.85 -20.62
N ASP A 339 18.89 -9.59 -19.67
CA ASP A 339 20.12 -10.36 -19.50
C ASP A 339 19.83 -11.81 -19.15
N VAL A 340 18.91 -12.06 -18.21
CA VAL A 340 18.48 -13.42 -17.85
C VAL A 340 17.83 -14.12 -19.03
N TRP A 341 17.01 -13.43 -19.81
CA TRP A 341 16.44 -13.98 -21.04
C TRP A 341 17.54 -14.41 -22.02
N SER A 342 18.56 -13.58 -22.22
CA SER A 342 19.72 -13.93 -23.06
C SER A 342 20.53 -15.10 -22.50
N TYR A 343 20.74 -15.17 -21.18
CA TYR A 343 21.40 -16.30 -20.54
C TYR A 343 20.62 -17.61 -20.73
N ILE A 344 19.29 -17.58 -20.68
CA ILE A 344 18.44 -18.74 -21.01
C ILE A 344 18.60 -19.12 -22.49
N SER A 345 18.55 -18.14 -23.40
CA SER A 345 18.73 -18.38 -24.85
C SER A 345 20.08 -19.02 -25.18
N LEU A 346 21.15 -18.62 -24.49
CA LEU A 346 22.49 -19.19 -24.59
C LEU A 346 22.66 -20.53 -23.87
N GLY A 347 21.63 -21.01 -23.17
CA GLY A 347 21.65 -22.26 -22.43
C GLY A 347 22.45 -22.21 -21.12
N TYR A 348 22.73 -21.02 -20.57
CA TYR A 348 23.42 -20.88 -19.28
C TYR A 348 22.51 -21.28 -18.11
N PHE A 349 21.22 -21.06 -18.27
CA PHE A 349 20.19 -21.48 -17.33
C PHE A 349 19.25 -22.51 -17.95
N LYS A 350 18.81 -23.47 -17.13
CA LYS A 350 17.61 -24.27 -17.40
C LYS A 350 16.48 -23.86 -16.46
N GLN A 351 15.26 -23.85 -17.00
CA GLN A 351 14.05 -23.65 -16.23
C GLN A 351 13.65 -24.95 -15.54
N VAL A 352 13.44 -24.91 -14.23
CA VAL A 352 12.92 -26.05 -13.48
C VAL A 352 11.41 -26.06 -13.56
N LEU A 353 10.83 -27.17 -14.03
CA LEU A 353 9.39 -27.39 -13.97
C LEU A 353 8.99 -27.73 -12.54
N ARG A 354 8.38 -26.78 -11.83
CA ARG A 354 7.50 -27.06 -10.69
C ARG A 354 6.11 -26.54 -11.04
N HIS A 355 5.07 -27.25 -10.63
CA HIS A 355 3.66 -26.97 -10.96
C HIS A 355 3.35 -25.46 -10.97
N CYS A 356 3.02 -24.95 -12.16
CA CYS A 356 2.42 -23.66 -12.55
C CYS A 356 2.30 -22.51 -11.53
N ASN A 357 3.33 -22.28 -10.72
CA ASN A 357 3.53 -21.05 -9.96
C ASN A 357 4.95 -20.60 -10.27
N PHE A 358 5.05 -19.58 -11.13
CA PHE A 358 6.32 -19.00 -11.58
C PHE A 358 7.06 -18.35 -10.39
N ILE A 359 7.81 -19.18 -9.68
CA ILE A 359 9.02 -18.79 -8.95
C ILE A 359 10.14 -19.48 -9.72
N PHE A 360 10.88 -18.72 -10.53
CA PHE A 360 11.97 -19.25 -11.33
C PHE A 360 13.12 -19.68 -10.41
N TYR A 361 13.18 -20.97 -10.10
CA TYR A 361 14.42 -21.61 -9.67
C TYR A 361 15.21 -21.94 -10.94
N PHE A 362 16.32 -21.26 -11.14
CA PHE A 362 17.23 -21.56 -12.24
C PHE A 362 18.26 -22.60 -11.79
N ILE A 363 18.40 -23.68 -12.58
CA ILE A 363 19.55 -24.57 -12.46
C ILE A 363 20.62 -24.04 -13.42
N VAL A 364 21.78 -23.68 -12.86
CA VAL A 364 22.97 -23.31 -13.61
C VAL A 364 23.59 -24.58 -14.18
N LEU A 365 23.73 -24.64 -15.51
CA LEU A 365 24.40 -25.77 -16.14
C LEU A 365 25.90 -25.67 -15.94
N ARG A 366 26.48 -26.70 -15.31
CA ARG A 366 27.91 -26.95 -15.44
C ARG A 366 28.21 -27.33 -16.90
N ASN A 367 28.99 -26.46 -17.52
CA ASN A 367 29.63 -26.50 -18.84
C ASN A 367 29.72 -27.88 -19.54
N PRO A 368 29.31 -28.01 -20.83
CA PRO A 368 29.49 -29.25 -21.61
C PRO A 368 30.92 -29.49 -22.13
N PHE A 369 31.90 -28.62 -21.86
CA PHE A 369 33.25 -28.70 -22.44
C PHE A 369 34.35 -29.31 -21.54
N VAL A 370 34.00 -29.98 -20.44
CA VAL A 370 34.99 -30.75 -19.65
C VAL A 370 34.77 -32.24 -19.82
N SER A 371 35.43 -32.80 -20.84
CA SER A 371 35.67 -34.23 -20.95
C SER A 371 36.68 -34.68 -19.89
N LYS A 372 36.24 -35.40 -18.84
CA LYS A 372 36.90 -36.60 -18.29
C LYS A 372 36.14 -37.18 -17.08
N PHE A 373 36.08 -38.51 -17.08
CA PHE A 373 35.43 -39.46 -16.19
C PHE A 373 35.74 -39.33 -14.68
N GLN A 374 34.75 -39.62 -13.83
CA GLN A 374 34.84 -40.76 -12.88
C GLN A 374 33.48 -41.20 -12.29
N ILE A 375 33.07 -42.40 -12.73
CA ILE A 375 32.53 -43.56 -12.01
C ILE A 375 31.43 -43.37 -10.93
N VAL A 376 30.27 -43.91 -11.31
CA VAL A 376 29.14 -44.47 -10.53
C VAL A 376 29.51 -45.03 -9.15
N LYS A 377 28.77 -44.63 -8.11
CA LYS A 377 28.24 -45.58 -7.11
C LYS A 377 26.76 -45.32 -6.89
N LYS A 378 25.97 -46.22 -7.48
CA LYS A 378 24.56 -46.46 -7.21
C LYS A 378 24.52 -47.30 -5.93
N THR A 379 23.85 -46.82 -4.89
CA THR A 379 23.35 -47.68 -3.82
C THR A 379 21.90 -47.27 -3.54
N ARG A 380 20.98 -47.96 -4.21
CA ARG A 380 19.69 -48.29 -3.60
C ARG A 380 19.94 -49.47 -2.67
N MET A 381 19.41 -49.44 -1.46
CA MET A 381 18.73 -50.57 -0.79
C MET A 381 18.04 -50.02 0.47
N GLY A 382 16.78 -50.41 0.66
CA GLY A 382 15.91 -50.04 1.77
C GLY A 382 14.63 -49.40 1.29
#